data_AF-A0A9W8S400-F1
#
_entry.id   AF-A0A9W8S400-F1
#
_cell.length_a   1.000
_cell.length_b   1.000
_cell.length_c   1.000
_cell.angle_alpha   90.00
_cell.angle_beta   90.00
_cell.angle_gamma   90.00
#
_symmetry.space_group_name_H-M   'P 1'
#
loop_
_entity.id
_entity.type
_entity.pdbx_description
1 polymer ?
#
loop_
_entity_poly.entity_id
_entity_poly.type
_entity_poly.pdbx_seq_one_letter_code
_entity_poly.pdbx_strand_id
1 'polypeptide(L)'
;MEDSIPVECTNPSEPTADPGQEAYELPIRHSEDGPGVFRALFEDPGDLWQSGTLQCYYSRWKALLEHHFAEAPSEYKAIGGTRCSGLNISFADFLPMAIDVCNELSRGEVVNLTELAESLVNEDLVTRDAARFPHIKQLVFATLGWVSMLYVPSKDYIDGNLAIQVRSGSINSRRLHTWVRPEQAMESITGSLRDVLRDFSNDIRGPLSCIRDTAGPAEMDVLKATNLNFFVLAKLGGLRIIWVDSICMHLELDRREKAVMIFQHPSICALMCSAGDKGMYLDKAATRGLANDSLLVRLCCADCTQEPLYDEIGAPDVRSVYSAQHDFPFFGDRLIALQEYVRLIEPMDLRALYYDRRDLARFMSVWTTIVFGAITLLLATLGVFLAAGQIGTTFKPD
;
A
#
# COMPACT_ATOMS: atom_id res chain seq x y z
N MET A 1 -33.82 -52.38 18.65
CA MET A 1 -34.54 -51.51 19.59
C MET A 1 -33.52 -50.50 20.08
N GLU A 2 -33.28 -49.49 19.25
CA GLU A 2 -32.34 -48.40 19.46
C GLU A 2 -32.84 -47.28 18.53
N ASP A 3 -33.08 -46.11 19.11
CA ASP A 3 -33.91 -45.07 18.49
C ASP A 3 -33.11 -44.17 17.56
N SER A 4 -33.75 -43.79 16.44
CA SER A 4 -33.22 -42.82 15.48
C SER A 4 -33.90 -41.47 15.69
N ILE A 5 -33.17 -40.48 16.18
CA ILE A 5 -33.66 -39.11 16.34
C ILE A 5 -33.38 -38.32 15.05
N PRO A 6 -34.39 -37.70 14.40
CA PRO A 6 -34.16 -36.74 13.33
C PRO A 6 -33.81 -35.37 13.92
N VAL A 7 -32.81 -34.69 13.35
CA VAL A 7 -32.49 -33.30 13.68
C VAL A 7 -33.31 -32.38 12.77
N GLU A 8 -34.15 -31.56 13.39
CA GLU A 8 -35.03 -30.60 12.71
C GLU A 8 -34.32 -29.25 12.56
N CYS A 9 -34.03 -28.84 11.32
CA CYS A 9 -33.40 -27.56 11.03
C CYS A 9 -34.46 -26.45 10.91
N THR A 10 -34.65 -25.67 11.97
CA THR A 10 -35.44 -24.43 11.93
C THR A 10 -34.62 -23.27 11.33
N ASN A 11 -35.22 -22.57 10.38
CA ASN A 11 -34.62 -21.36 9.79
C ASN A 11 -34.64 -20.20 10.81
N PRO A 12 -33.55 -19.40 10.94
CA PRO A 12 -33.62 -18.11 11.60
C PRO A 12 -34.40 -17.11 10.74
N SER A 13 -35.35 -16.41 11.36
CA SER A 13 -36.13 -15.33 10.74
C SER A 13 -35.30 -14.08 10.47
N GLU A 14 -35.54 -13.43 9.32
CA GLU A 14 -34.99 -12.11 8.99
C GLU A 14 -35.42 -11.02 10.00
N PRO A 15 -34.51 -10.12 10.40
CA PRO A 15 -34.87 -8.84 11.01
C PRO A 15 -34.94 -7.75 9.94
N THR A 16 -36.14 -7.29 9.60
CA THR A 16 -36.35 -6.05 8.84
C THR A 16 -36.14 -4.83 9.74
N ALA A 17 -35.17 -3.97 9.42
CA ALA A 17 -35.04 -2.62 9.98
C ALA A 17 -34.47 -1.64 8.93
N ASP A 18 -35.04 -0.44 8.89
CA ASP A 18 -34.78 0.64 7.93
C ASP A 18 -33.52 1.46 8.34
N PRO A 19 -32.79 2.13 7.42
CA PRO A 19 -31.46 2.64 7.71
C PRO A 19 -31.47 4.05 8.34
N GLY A 20 -31.14 4.10 9.64
CA GLY A 20 -30.66 5.34 10.27
C GLY A 20 -29.15 5.50 10.06
N GLN A 21 -28.71 6.63 9.49
CA GLN A 21 -27.29 7.00 9.46
C GLN A 21 -26.82 7.38 10.87
N GLU A 22 -26.28 6.41 11.61
CA GLU A 22 -25.36 6.72 12.71
C GLU A 22 -23.94 6.83 12.15
N ALA A 23 -23.40 8.05 12.16
CA ALA A 23 -22.00 8.28 11.86
C ALA A 23 -21.16 7.75 13.03
N TYR A 24 -20.26 6.79 12.74
CA TYR A 24 -19.28 6.31 13.70
C TYR A 24 -18.18 7.36 13.92
N GLU A 25 -18.48 8.40 14.70
CA GLU A 25 -17.46 9.31 15.22
C GLU A 25 -16.62 8.56 16.26
N LEU A 26 -15.42 8.10 15.86
CA LEU A 26 -14.42 7.56 16.76
C LEU A 26 -13.94 8.66 17.73
N PRO A 27 -14.00 8.44 19.05
CA PRO A 27 -13.69 9.48 20.04
C PRO A 27 -12.17 9.64 20.23
N ILE A 28 -11.54 10.40 19.34
CA ILE A 28 -10.12 10.77 19.44
C ILE A 28 -9.87 11.49 20.76
N ARG A 29 -9.12 10.86 21.68
CA ARG A 29 -8.74 11.47 22.97
C ARG A 29 -7.28 11.91 22.96
N HIS A 30 -7.06 13.18 22.65
CA HIS A 30 -5.76 13.82 22.83
C HIS A 30 -5.32 13.77 24.31
N SER A 31 -4.06 13.42 24.53
CA SER A 31 -3.40 13.34 25.84
C SER A 31 -2.05 14.04 25.69
N GLU A 32 -1.89 15.20 26.32
CA GLU A 32 -0.91 16.21 25.86
C GLU A 32 0.53 16.08 26.43
N ASP A 33 0.75 15.41 27.56
CA ASP A 33 2.02 15.50 28.32
C ASP A 33 2.81 14.17 28.43
N GLY A 34 3.14 13.55 27.30
CA GLY A 34 4.03 12.37 27.25
C GLY A 34 5.36 12.65 26.52
N PRO A 35 6.48 12.01 26.89
CA PRO A 35 7.66 11.98 26.01
C PRO A 35 7.26 11.39 24.65
N GLY A 36 7.75 11.99 23.56
CA GLY A 36 7.35 11.61 22.20
C GLY A 36 7.43 10.10 21.99
N VAL A 37 6.37 9.51 21.42
CA VAL A 37 6.18 8.05 21.34
C VAL A 37 7.39 7.36 20.70
N PHE A 38 7.99 7.98 19.68
CA PHE A 38 9.25 7.52 19.09
C PHE A 38 10.38 7.51 20.12
N ARG A 39 10.71 8.63 20.78
CA ARG A 39 11.76 8.69 21.83
C ARG A 39 11.68 7.54 22.85
N ALA A 40 10.49 7.23 23.36
CA ALA A 40 10.28 6.12 24.29
C ALA A 40 10.61 4.74 23.68
N LEU A 41 10.27 4.50 22.41
CA LEU A 41 10.59 3.26 21.68
C LEU A 41 12.10 3.06 21.45
N PHE A 42 12.91 4.11 21.54
CA PHE A 42 14.34 4.08 21.22
C PHE A 42 15.26 4.19 22.44
N GLU A 43 14.84 4.88 23.52
CA GLU A 43 15.70 5.13 24.69
C GLU A 43 15.57 4.06 25.79
N ASP A 44 14.37 3.53 26.10
CA ASP A 44 14.19 2.48 27.10
C ASP A 44 13.03 1.53 26.74
N PRO A 45 13.31 0.30 26.26
CA PRO A 45 12.25 -0.61 25.86
C PRO A 45 11.44 -1.12 27.07
N GLY A 46 12.05 -1.90 27.97
CA GLY A 46 11.44 -2.31 29.24
C GLY A 46 10.07 -2.99 29.13
N ASP A 47 9.00 -2.23 29.42
CA ASP A 47 7.66 -2.74 29.76
C ASP A 47 6.65 -2.73 28.61
N LEU A 48 6.88 -1.91 27.58
CA LEU A 48 6.04 -1.82 26.37
C LEU A 48 6.09 -3.09 25.48
N TRP A 49 6.81 -4.14 25.89
CA TRP A 49 7.44 -5.09 24.96
C TRP A 49 6.92 -6.52 25.21
N GLN A 50 5.65 -6.81 24.79
CA GLN A 50 4.90 -8.06 25.00
C GLN A 50 4.40 -8.82 23.74
N SER A 51 4.32 -8.21 22.55
CA SER A 51 3.86 -8.89 21.31
C SER A 51 4.97 -9.04 20.24
N GLY A 52 5.25 -10.29 19.87
CA GLY A 52 6.39 -10.63 19.00
C GLY A 52 6.34 -10.06 17.59
N THR A 53 5.12 -9.83 17.08
CA THR A 53 4.85 -9.38 15.71
C THR A 53 5.52 -8.04 15.41
N LEU A 54 5.33 -7.04 16.28
CA LEU A 54 5.69 -5.66 15.95
C LEU A 54 7.21 -5.42 16.01
N GLN A 55 7.97 -6.14 16.85
CA GLN A 55 9.43 -6.02 16.83
C GLN A 55 10.07 -6.70 15.61
N CYS A 56 9.40 -7.67 14.98
CA CYS A 56 9.81 -8.14 13.67
C CYS A 56 9.73 -7.00 12.63
N TYR A 57 8.72 -6.12 12.73
CA TYR A 57 8.59 -4.95 11.86
C TYR A 57 9.60 -3.85 12.21
N TYR A 58 9.81 -3.55 13.49
CA TYR A 58 10.81 -2.56 13.92
C TYR A 58 12.24 -2.97 13.53
N SER A 59 12.66 -4.22 13.81
CA SER A 59 13.99 -4.71 13.44
C SER A 59 14.20 -4.72 11.92
N ARG A 60 13.13 -4.95 11.14
CA ARG A 60 13.13 -4.83 9.68
C ARG A 60 13.26 -3.38 9.20
N TRP A 61 12.50 -2.45 9.77
CA TRP A 61 12.62 -1.01 9.48
C TRP A 61 14.03 -0.51 9.77
N LYS A 62 14.60 -0.86 10.92
CA LYS A 62 15.97 -0.50 11.29
C LYS A 62 17.00 -1.06 10.31
N ALA A 63 16.88 -2.31 9.90
CA ALA A 63 17.80 -2.94 8.95
C ALA A 63 17.68 -2.36 7.53
N LEU A 64 16.48 -1.89 7.14
CA LEU A 64 16.25 -1.20 5.87
C LEU A 64 16.83 0.23 5.90
N LEU A 65 16.66 0.95 7.02
CA LEU A 65 17.28 2.25 7.25
C LEU A 65 18.82 2.16 7.27
N GLU A 66 19.37 1.12 7.89
CA GLU A 66 20.81 0.80 7.87
C GLU A 66 21.31 0.53 6.46
N HIS A 67 20.54 -0.22 5.65
CA HIS A 67 20.86 -0.47 4.25
C HIS A 67 20.84 0.81 3.41
N HIS A 68 19.82 1.65 3.55
CA HIS A 68 19.76 2.95 2.86
C HIS A 68 20.91 3.89 3.27
N PHE A 69 21.23 3.95 4.56
CA PHE A 69 22.39 4.71 5.05
C PHE A 69 23.72 4.13 4.55
N ALA A 70 23.85 2.80 4.44
CA ALA A 70 25.03 2.17 3.87
C ALA A 70 25.21 2.53 2.38
N GLU A 71 24.14 2.55 1.60
CA GLU A 71 24.14 2.95 0.19
C GLU A 71 24.21 4.47 -0.05
N ALA A 72 24.00 5.28 0.99
CA ALA A 72 24.01 6.74 0.89
C ALA A 72 25.37 7.32 0.41
N PRO A 73 25.36 8.45 -0.32
CA PRO A 73 26.57 9.20 -0.65
C PRO A 73 27.57 9.39 0.51
N SER A 74 28.86 9.38 0.18
CA SER A 74 29.95 9.72 1.10
C SER A 74 29.80 11.11 1.72
N GLU A 75 29.21 12.01 0.97
CA GLU A 75 28.99 13.42 1.27
C GLU A 75 28.02 13.59 2.45
N TYR A 76 27.00 12.73 2.54
CA TYR A 76 26.10 12.67 3.70
C TYR A 76 26.80 12.10 4.94
N LYS A 77 27.74 11.16 4.76
CA LYS A 77 28.56 10.63 5.86
C LYS A 77 29.58 11.66 6.35
N ALA A 78 30.02 12.59 5.50
CA ALA A 78 31.03 13.60 5.82
C ALA A 78 30.59 14.72 6.80
N ILE A 79 29.31 14.76 7.18
CA ILE A 79 28.67 15.86 7.93
C ILE A 79 28.77 15.65 9.47
N GLY A 80 29.76 14.89 9.94
CA GLY A 80 29.91 14.51 11.35
C GLY A 80 29.81 15.67 12.36
N GLY A 81 29.04 15.44 13.44
CA GLY A 81 28.93 16.35 14.58
C GLY A 81 30.19 16.42 15.44
N THR A 82 30.26 17.37 16.37
CA THR A 82 31.46 17.64 17.19
C THR A 82 31.85 16.49 18.12
N ARG A 83 30.93 15.58 18.45
CA ARG A 83 31.21 14.32 19.17
C ARG A 83 31.94 13.29 18.30
N CYS A 84 31.77 13.33 16.98
CA CYS A 84 32.47 12.47 16.04
C CYS A 84 33.83 13.13 15.67
N SER A 85 34.92 12.68 16.29
CA SER A 85 36.27 13.20 16.02
C SER A 85 36.85 12.80 14.64
N GLY A 86 36.00 12.44 13.68
CA GLY A 86 36.40 11.84 12.40
C GLY A 86 35.45 12.19 11.25
N LEU A 87 35.96 12.06 10.03
CA LEU A 87 35.30 12.49 8.78
C LEU A 87 34.05 11.69 8.37
N ASN A 88 33.54 10.75 9.16
CA ASN A 88 32.38 9.93 8.77
C ASN A 88 31.43 9.67 9.96
N ILE A 89 30.14 9.99 9.78
CA ILE A 89 29.01 9.57 10.62
C ILE A 89 28.87 8.04 10.53
N SER A 90 28.80 7.34 11.66
CA SER A 90 28.43 5.92 11.69
C SER A 90 26.91 5.75 11.76
N PHE A 91 26.38 4.56 11.45
CA PHE A 91 24.95 4.31 11.61
C PHE A 91 24.47 4.46 13.07
N ALA A 92 25.35 4.26 14.05
CA ALA A 92 25.05 4.48 15.47
C ALA A 92 24.87 5.97 15.82
N ASP A 93 25.57 6.87 15.11
CA ASP A 93 25.44 8.32 15.26
C ASP A 93 24.25 8.86 14.44
N PHE A 94 23.96 8.23 13.29
CA PHE A 94 22.81 8.56 12.44
C PHE A 94 21.46 8.16 13.06
N LEU A 95 21.39 7.03 13.78
CA LEU A 95 20.13 6.52 14.31
C LEU A 95 19.43 7.54 15.24
N PRO A 96 20.09 8.18 16.23
CA PRO A 96 19.50 9.28 17.03
C PRO A 96 18.93 10.43 16.19
N MET A 97 19.59 10.81 15.10
CA MET A 97 19.09 11.84 14.18
C MET A 97 17.80 11.38 13.49
N ALA A 98 17.76 10.16 12.97
CA ALA A 98 16.55 9.61 12.37
C ALA A 98 15.38 9.51 13.36
N ILE A 99 15.69 9.22 14.63
CA ILE A 99 14.73 9.17 15.74
C ILE A 99 14.13 10.55 16.01
N ASP A 100 14.94 11.61 16.08
CA ASP A 100 14.43 12.97 16.26
C ASP A 100 13.61 13.44 15.06
N VAL A 101 14.01 13.07 13.84
CA VAL A 101 13.19 13.29 12.64
C VAL A 101 11.82 12.59 12.77
N CYS A 102 11.74 11.36 13.30
CA CYS A 102 10.47 10.71 13.63
C CYS A 102 9.67 11.48 14.71
N ASN A 103 10.35 11.93 15.78
CA ASN A 103 9.72 12.69 16.86
C ASN A 103 9.03 13.95 16.32
N GLU A 104 9.73 14.75 15.50
CA GLU A 104 9.18 15.98 14.93
C GLU A 104 8.03 15.69 13.94
N LEU A 105 8.16 14.67 13.08
CA LEU A 105 7.04 14.20 12.23
C LEU A 105 5.79 13.82 13.04
N SER A 106 5.99 13.24 14.24
CA SER A 106 4.89 12.75 15.09
C SER A 106 4.12 13.83 15.84
N ARG A 107 4.69 15.03 16.00
CA ARG A 107 4.02 16.15 16.70
C ARG A 107 2.86 16.75 15.89
N GLY A 108 2.73 16.41 14.61
CA GLY A 108 1.65 16.88 13.74
C GLY A 108 1.76 18.35 13.32
N GLU A 109 2.81 19.05 13.74
CA GLU A 109 3.10 20.41 13.31
C GLU A 109 3.63 20.46 11.87
N VAL A 110 3.70 21.66 11.31
CA VAL A 110 4.09 21.92 9.93
C VAL A 110 5.62 21.78 9.80
N VAL A 111 6.11 20.55 9.63
CA VAL A 111 7.55 20.24 9.57
C VAL A 111 8.27 21.05 8.47
N ASN A 112 9.10 22.00 8.89
CA ASN A 112 9.98 22.78 8.02
C ASN A 112 11.38 22.17 8.00
N LEU A 113 11.92 21.96 6.79
CA LEU A 113 13.24 21.37 6.57
C LEU A 113 14.38 22.18 7.22
N THR A 114 14.20 23.50 7.35
CA THR A 114 15.19 24.42 7.93
C THR A 114 15.16 24.35 9.45
N GLU A 115 13.98 24.41 10.07
CA GLU A 115 13.81 24.31 11.53
C GLU A 115 14.27 22.95 12.05
N LEU A 116 14.00 21.87 11.29
CA LEU A 116 14.47 20.52 11.61
C LEU A 116 16.00 20.42 11.52
N ALA A 117 16.63 21.05 10.53
CA ALA A 117 18.10 21.14 10.45
C ALA A 117 18.71 21.99 11.58
N GLU A 118 18.06 23.07 11.99
CA GLU A 118 18.47 23.89 13.14
C GLU A 118 18.34 23.13 14.46
N SER A 119 17.27 22.36 14.64
CA SER A 119 17.07 21.50 15.81
C SER A 119 18.23 20.50 16.00
N LEU A 120 18.61 19.77 14.93
CA LEU A 120 19.74 18.84 14.95
C LEU A 120 21.11 19.52 15.21
N VAL A 121 21.26 20.79 14.84
CA VAL A 121 22.46 21.60 15.12
C VAL A 121 22.47 22.09 16.57
N ASN A 122 21.30 22.37 17.15
CA ASN A 122 21.13 22.80 18.54
C ASN A 122 21.38 21.66 19.54
N GLU A 123 20.92 20.44 19.22
CA GLU A 123 21.15 19.20 20.01
C GLU A 123 22.60 18.64 19.88
N ASP A 124 23.50 19.36 19.18
CA ASP A 124 24.89 18.96 18.88
C ASP A 124 25.02 17.58 18.18
N LEU A 125 23.96 17.12 17.51
CA LEU A 125 23.96 15.91 16.66
C LEU A 125 24.76 16.15 15.37
N VAL A 126 24.80 17.40 14.90
CA VAL A 126 25.47 17.81 13.66
C VAL A 126 26.39 19.01 13.91
N THR A 127 27.40 19.21 13.06
CA THR A 127 28.34 20.32 13.19
C THR A 127 27.67 21.69 12.99
N ARG A 128 28.03 22.67 13.82
CA ARG A 128 27.52 24.07 13.77
C ARG A 128 28.16 24.93 12.66
N ASP A 129 28.81 24.29 11.67
CA ASP A 129 29.47 24.97 10.55
C ASP A 129 28.44 25.46 9.53
N ALA A 130 28.26 26.79 9.46
CA ALA A 130 27.33 27.44 8.55
C ALA A 130 27.60 27.11 7.06
N ALA A 131 28.85 26.83 6.67
CA ALA A 131 29.17 26.43 5.30
C ALA A 131 28.63 25.04 4.95
N ARG A 132 28.39 24.18 5.94
CA ARG A 132 27.83 22.83 5.79
C ARG A 132 26.33 22.78 5.93
N PHE A 133 25.68 23.84 6.41
CA PHE A 133 24.22 23.88 6.62
C PHE A 133 23.38 23.45 5.38
N PRO A 134 23.77 23.78 4.13
CA PRO A 134 23.14 23.19 2.93
C PRO A 134 23.17 21.65 2.91
N HIS A 135 24.30 21.04 3.28
CA HIS A 135 24.46 19.59 3.32
C HIS A 135 23.62 18.98 4.45
N ILE A 136 23.49 19.67 5.59
CA ILE A 136 22.62 19.25 6.71
C ILE A 136 21.16 19.16 6.25
N LYS A 137 20.65 20.17 5.52
CA LYS A 137 19.29 20.13 4.97
C LYS A 137 19.08 18.97 3.99
N GLN A 138 20.08 18.67 3.14
CA GLN A 138 20.04 17.51 2.25
C GLN A 138 20.03 16.17 3.01
N LEU A 139 20.81 16.05 4.09
CA LEU A 139 20.79 14.87 4.97
C LEU A 139 19.44 14.74 5.69
N VAL A 140 18.86 15.84 6.18
CA VAL A 140 17.51 15.86 6.78
C VAL A 140 16.46 15.40 5.77
N PHE A 141 16.51 15.89 4.54
CA PHE A 141 15.65 15.41 3.45
C PHE A 141 15.85 13.91 3.18
N ALA A 142 17.09 13.45 3.04
CA ALA A 142 17.37 12.03 2.82
C ALA A 142 16.81 11.16 3.97
N THR A 143 16.99 11.61 5.21
CA THR A 143 16.49 10.96 6.42
C THR A 143 14.97 10.90 6.43
N LEU A 144 14.29 12.02 6.16
CA LEU A 144 12.84 12.08 6.02
C LEU A 144 12.32 11.09 4.97
N GLY A 145 12.97 11.00 3.81
CA GLY A 145 12.63 10.04 2.75
C GLY A 145 12.73 8.59 3.23
N TRP A 146 13.88 8.20 3.79
CA TRP A 146 14.10 6.82 4.27
C TRP A 146 13.26 6.44 5.50
N VAL A 147 12.96 7.39 6.39
CA VAL A 147 12.15 7.14 7.59
C VAL A 147 10.67 6.98 7.23
N SER A 148 10.14 7.92 6.43
CA SER A 148 8.71 7.98 6.10
C SER A 148 8.30 7.10 4.91
N MET A 149 9.26 6.69 4.09
CA MET A 149 9.05 6.02 2.79
C MET A 149 8.16 6.80 1.81
N LEU A 150 7.90 8.10 2.05
CA LEU A 150 7.16 8.96 1.12
C LEU A 150 7.84 8.99 -0.24
N TYR A 151 9.15 9.14 -0.27
CA TYR A 151 9.99 9.16 -1.47
C TYR A 151 11.32 8.47 -1.20
N VAL A 152 11.98 8.03 -2.27
CA VAL A 152 13.34 7.50 -2.20
C VAL A 152 14.29 8.65 -2.51
N PRO A 153 15.20 9.06 -1.60
CA PRO A 153 16.23 10.06 -1.91
C PRO A 153 17.15 9.60 -3.04
N SER A 154 17.71 10.55 -3.80
CA SER A 154 18.70 10.22 -4.83
C SER A 154 19.97 9.59 -4.23
N LYS A 155 20.53 8.61 -4.95
CA LYS A 155 21.86 8.04 -4.69
C LYS A 155 23.00 8.91 -5.23
N ASP A 156 22.69 9.84 -6.14
CA ASP A 156 23.63 10.81 -6.66
C ASP A 156 23.56 12.08 -5.80
N TYR A 157 24.69 12.45 -5.18
CA TYR A 157 24.81 13.71 -4.45
C TYR A 157 24.94 14.88 -5.43
N ILE A 158 24.10 15.90 -5.25
CA ILE A 158 24.11 17.11 -6.08
C ILE A 158 24.18 18.30 -5.13
N ASP A 159 25.33 18.97 -5.08
CA ASP A 159 25.51 20.15 -4.22
C ASP A 159 24.46 21.22 -4.54
N GLY A 160 23.96 21.88 -3.49
CA GLY A 160 22.89 22.88 -3.59
C GLY A 160 21.50 22.37 -3.97
N ASN A 161 21.29 21.09 -4.32
CA ASN A 161 19.99 20.56 -4.77
C ASN A 161 19.43 19.46 -3.85
N LEU A 162 18.11 19.38 -3.74
CA LEU A 162 17.41 18.18 -3.25
C LEU A 162 17.03 17.30 -4.44
N ALA A 163 17.13 15.97 -4.29
CA ALA A 163 16.86 15.04 -5.37
C ALA A 163 16.15 13.75 -4.91
N ILE A 164 15.20 13.28 -5.73
CA ILE A 164 14.39 12.08 -5.53
C ILE A 164 14.70 11.06 -6.63
N GLN A 165 14.90 9.79 -6.24
CA GLN A 165 15.04 8.68 -7.16
C GLN A 165 13.69 8.32 -7.78
N VAL A 166 13.43 8.80 -9.00
CA VAL A 166 12.23 8.46 -9.80
C VAL A 166 12.39 7.12 -10.55
N ARG A 167 13.56 6.48 -10.47
CA ARG A 167 13.87 5.20 -11.15
C ARG A 167 13.72 3.99 -10.24
N SER A 168 12.59 3.29 -10.35
CA SER A 168 12.50 1.87 -9.97
C SER A 168 12.56 0.98 -11.22
N GLY A 169 13.73 0.38 -11.48
CA GLY A 169 13.95 -0.61 -12.54
C GLY A 169 13.88 -0.10 -13.99
N SER A 170 13.53 -1.00 -14.91
CA SER A 170 13.58 -0.83 -16.38
C SER A 170 12.56 0.15 -16.99
N ILE A 171 11.87 0.95 -16.18
CA ILE A 171 10.74 1.77 -16.63
C ILE A 171 11.24 3.18 -16.96
N ASN A 172 10.85 3.69 -18.13
CA ASN A 172 11.16 5.04 -18.56
C ASN A 172 10.35 6.06 -17.75
N SER A 173 10.89 6.48 -16.59
CA SER A 173 10.17 7.22 -15.57
C SER A 173 9.68 8.62 -15.95
N ARG A 174 9.90 9.09 -17.18
CA ARG A 174 9.43 10.38 -17.74
C ARG A 174 7.90 10.50 -17.87
N ARG A 175 7.13 9.56 -17.31
CA ARG A 175 5.66 9.46 -17.44
C ARG A 175 4.96 9.03 -16.15
N LEU A 176 5.68 8.88 -15.04
CA LEU A 176 5.05 8.80 -13.73
C LEU A 176 4.45 10.18 -13.42
N HIS A 177 3.23 10.19 -12.90
CA HIS A 177 2.47 11.38 -12.55
C HIS A 177 2.84 11.90 -11.15
N THR A 178 3.22 11.00 -10.23
CA THR A 178 3.54 11.35 -8.84
C THR A 178 4.80 12.21 -8.72
N TRP A 179 5.86 11.88 -9.44
CA TRP A 179 7.17 12.52 -9.34
C TRP A 179 7.67 12.91 -10.73
N VAL A 180 7.71 14.22 -11.01
CA VAL A 180 7.97 14.73 -12.36
C VAL A 180 9.25 15.56 -12.44
N ARG A 181 9.58 16.30 -11.38
CA ARG A 181 10.86 17.01 -11.25
C ARG A 181 11.73 16.19 -10.30
N PRO A 182 12.76 15.46 -10.77
CA PRO A 182 13.58 14.63 -9.89
C PRO A 182 14.51 15.46 -8.99
N GLU A 183 14.71 16.75 -9.29
CA GLU A 183 15.68 17.63 -8.66
C GLU A 183 15.07 19.02 -8.43
N GLN A 184 15.48 19.69 -7.34
CA GLN A 184 15.11 21.06 -6.99
C GLN A 184 16.29 21.82 -6.39
N ALA A 185 16.42 23.11 -6.71
CA ALA A 185 17.40 23.98 -6.07
C ALA A 185 16.98 24.30 -4.63
N MET A 186 17.86 24.06 -3.67
CA MET A 186 17.59 24.26 -2.24
C MET A 186 17.30 25.72 -1.86
N GLU A 187 17.78 26.67 -2.67
CA GLU A 187 17.43 28.10 -2.56
C GLU A 187 15.95 28.39 -2.84
N SER A 188 15.28 27.58 -3.66
CA SER A 188 13.85 27.72 -3.95
C SER A 188 12.94 27.11 -2.87
N ILE A 189 13.52 26.45 -1.87
CA ILE A 189 12.78 25.67 -0.88
C ILE A 189 12.40 26.54 0.31
N THR A 190 11.12 26.90 0.35
CA THR A 190 10.52 27.69 1.44
C THR A 190 9.23 27.04 1.91
N GLY A 191 9.04 26.94 3.23
CA GLY A 191 7.81 26.43 3.83
C GLY A 191 7.92 24.98 4.29
N SER A 192 6.79 24.28 4.25
CA SER A 192 6.64 22.95 4.85
C SER A 192 7.19 21.83 3.97
N LEU A 193 7.47 20.67 4.55
CA LEU A 193 7.77 19.43 3.80
C LEU A 193 6.69 19.12 2.75
N ARG A 194 5.41 19.45 3.02
CA ARG A 194 4.32 19.30 2.04
C ARG A 194 4.49 20.23 0.85
N ASP A 195 4.93 21.47 1.06
CA ASP A 195 5.24 22.42 -0.01
C ASP A 195 6.42 21.93 -0.86
N VAL A 196 7.50 21.47 -0.20
CA VAL A 196 8.67 20.88 -0.89
C VAL A 196 8.24 19.73 -1.79
N LEU A 197 7.50 18.75 -1.24
CA LEU A 197 7.06 17.56 -1.97
C LEU A 197 6.00 17.86 -3.04
N ARG A 198 5.18 18.92 -2.89
CA ARG A 198 4.31 19.40 -3.95
C ARG A 198 5.11 19.83 -5.17
N ASP A 199 6.22 20.54 -4.98
CA ASP A 199 6.99 21.08 -6.10
C ASP A 199 7.80 19.99 -6.85
N PHE A 200 7.95 18.78 -6.28
CA PHE A 200 8.47 17.56 -6.93
C PHE A 200 7.38 16.86 -7.79
N SER A 201 6.11 17.07 -7.45
CA SER A 201 4.93 16.57 -8.15
C SER A 201 4.50 17.51 -9.29
N ASN A 202 3.64 17.02 -10.18
CA ASN A 202 2.89 17.84 -11.13
C ASN A 202 1.49 18.24 -10.61
N ASP A 203 1.03 17.65 -9.50
CA ASP A 203 -0.26 17.97 -8.89
C ASP A 203 -0.10 19.04 -7.81
N ILE A 204 -0.92 20.09 -7.91
CA ILE A 204 -1.01 21.22 -6.98
C ILE A 204 -1.35 20.75 -5.55
N ARG A 205 -1.97 19.58 -5.39
CA ARG A 205 -2.32 19.00 -4.07
C ARG A 205 -1.16 18.24 -3.40
N GLY A 206 -0.12 17.88 -4.16
CA GLY A 206 1.01 17.07 -3.72
C GLY A 206 1.10 15.69 -4.39
N PRO A 207 2.01 14.81 -3.94
CA PRO A 207 2.15 13.45 -4.48
C PRO A 207 1.06 12.48 -3.99
N LEU A 208 0.49 12.76 -2.81
CA LEU A 208 -0.64 12.04 -2.21
C LEU A 208 -1.84 13.00 -2.11
N SER A 209 -2.52 13.19 -3.24
CA SER A 209 -3.69 14.05 -3.34
C SER A 209 -4.87 13.44 -2.59
N CYS A 210 -5.18 13.97 -1.41
CA CYS A 210 -6.39 13.61 -0.68
C CYS A 210 -7.64 14.28 -1.27
N ILE A 211 -8.78 13.59 -1.09
CA ILE A 211 -10.20 13.98 -1.25
C ILE A 211 -10.53 15.08 -2.27
N ARG A 212 -11.44 14.76 -3.19
CA ARG A 212 -12.14 15.77 -3.99
C ARG A 212 -13.38 16.29 -3.24
N ASP A 213 -13.35 17.55 -2.79
CA ASP A 213 -14.54 18.28 -2.31
C ASP A 213 -15.63 18.46 -3.39
N THR A 214 -15.36 18.09 -4.64
CA THR A 214 -16.36 18.09 -5.69
C THR A 214 -17.33 16.93 -5.47
N ALA A 215 -18.56 17.26 -5.06
CA ALA A 215 -19.71 16.36 -5.06
C ALA A 215 -20.00 15.82 -6.48
N GLY A 216 -19.24 14.82 -6.89
CA GLY A 216 -19.48 14.03 -8.09
C GLY A 216 -20.68 13.10 -7.91
N PRO A 217 -21.22 12.52 -9.01
CA PRO A 217 -22.24 11.50 -8.90
C PRO A 217 -21.72 10.31 -8.09
N ALA A 218 -22.48 9.90 -7.07
CA ALA A 218 -22.08 8.88 -6.09
C ALA A 218 -21.63 7.54 -6.70
N GLU A 219 -22.07 7.23 -7.92
CA GLU A 219 -21.66 6.02 -8.65
C GLU A 219 -20.14 5.95 -8.95
N MET A 220 -19.45 7.10 -9.06
CA MET A 220 -17.99 7.13 -9.26
C MET A 220 -17.19 6.81 -8.01
N ASP A 221 -17.78 6.91 -6.82
CA ASP A 221 -17.12 6.62 -5.54
C ASP A 221 -17.13 5.11 -5.19
N VAL A 222 -17.89 4.29 -5.92
CA VAL A 222 -18.11 2.87 -5.56
C VAL A 222 -17.00 1.96 -6.10
N LEU A 223 -16.14 1.47 -5.20
CA LEU A 223 -15.17 0.41 -5.47
C LEU A 223 -15.78 -0.96 -5.20
N LYS A 224 -15.58 -1.93 -6.10
CA LYS A 224 -15.93 -3.33 -5.87
C LYS A 224 -14.67 -4.18 -5.75
N ALA A 225 -14.51 -4.91 -4.65
CA ALA A 225 -13.33 -5.77 -4.41
C ALA A 225 -13.13 -6.81 -5.52
N THR A 226 -14.22 -7.28 -6.13
CA THR A 226 -14.22 -8.20 -7.28
C THR A 226 -13.56 -7.64 -8.54
N ASN A 227 -13.40 -6.31 -8.67
CA ASN A 227 -12.72 -5.67 -9.80
C ASN A 227 -11.23 -5.39 -9.54
N LEU A 228 -10.76 -5.46 -8.30
CA LEU A 228 -9.45 -4.93 -7.87
C LEU A 228 -8.52 -6.01 -7.27
N ASN A 229 -8.90 -7.28 -7.33
CA ASN A 229 -8.05 -8.37 -6.87
C ASN A 229 -6.89 -8.68 -7.87
N PHE A 230 -5.84 -9.32 -7.35
CA PHE A 230 -4.64 -9.70 -8.11
C PHE A 230 -4.95 -10.46 -9.41
N PHE A 231 -5.89 -11.42 -9.39
CA PHE A 231 -6.23 -12.20 -10.58
C PHE A 231 -6.81 -11.30 -11.68
N VAL A 232 -7.76 -10.43 -11.31
CA VAL A 232 -8.38 -9.50 -12.27
C VAL A 232 -7.37 -8.50 -12.82
N LEU A 233 -6.50 -7.93 -11.99
CA LEU A 233 -5.48 -6.99 -12.46
C LEU A 233 -4.43 -7.68 -13.35
N ALA A 234 -3.84 -8.79 -12.91
CA ALA A 234 -2.69 -9.42 -13.56
C ALA A 234 -3.05 -10.42 -14.67
N LYS A 235 -4.19 -11.13 -14.56
CA LYS A 235 -4.60 -12.16 -15.53
C LYS A 235 -5.66 -11.67 -16.52
N LEU A 236 -6.65 -10.88 -16.10
CA LEU A 236 -7.63 -10.30 -17.02
C LEU A 236 -7.12 -8.98 -17.60
N GLY A 237 -6.68 -8.05 -16.75
CA GLY A 237 -6.19 -6.73 -17.15
C GLY A 237 -4.81 -6.73 -17.83
N GLY A 238 -4.09 -7.85 -17.75
CA GLY A 238 -2.72 -7.99 -18.26
C GLY A 238 -1.72 -7.02 -17.61
N LEU A 239 -2.00 -6.53 -16.39
CA LEU A 239 -1.13 -5.61 -15.69
C LEU A 239 0.06 -6.34 -15.08
N ARG A 240 1.26 -5.82 -15.34
CA ARG A 240 2.48 -6.18 -14.63
C ARG A 240 2.55 -5.41 -13.32
N ILE A 241 2.67 -6.13 -12.21
CA ILE A 241 2.96 -5.51 -10.91
C ILE A 241 4.45 -5.16 -10.85
N ILE A 242 4.75 -3.94 -10.38
CA ILE A 242 6.09 -3.47 -10.08
C ILE A 242 6.15 -3.06 -8.63
N TRP A 243 7.14 -3.60 -7.93
CA TRP A 243 7.39 -3.28 -6.54
C TRP A 243 8.15 -1.94 -6.42
N VAL A 244 7.72 -1.09 -5.50
CA VAL A 244 8.29 0.25 -5.28
C VAL A 244 8.54 0.55 -3.81
N ASP A 245 9.57 1.34 -3.54
CA ASP A 245 9.99 1.79 -2.20
C ASP A 245 9.35 3.13 -1.76
N SER A 246 8.58 3.79 -2.64
CA SER A 246 7.86 5.02 -2.32
C SER A 246 6.36 4.73 -2.16
N ILE A 247 5.80 4.99 -0.97
CA ILE A 247 4.36 4.86 -0.72
C ILE A 247 3.56 5.85 -1.57
N CYS A 248 4.15 7.02 -1.90
CA CYS A 248 3.55 7.97 -2.84
C CYS A 248 3.38 7.40 -4.26
N MET A 249 4.13 6.38 -4.68
CA MET A 249 3.93 5.68 -5.97
C MET A 249 2.94 4.51 -5.87
N HIS A 250 2.40 4.18 -4.69
CA HIS A 250 1.48 3.06 -4.50
C HIS A 250 0.20 3.22 -5.35
N LEU A 251 -0.21 2.15 -6.02
CA LEU A 251 -1.35 2.06 -6.96
C LEU A 251 -1.26 2.98 -8.19
N GLU A 252 -0.08 3.52 -8.50
CA GLU A 252 0.11 4.29 -9.73
C GLU A 252 0.02 3.38 -10.97
N LEU A 253 -0.85 3.75 -11.92
CA LEU A 253 -1.17 2.98 -13.13
C LEU A 253 -0.53 3.60 -14.37
N ASP A 254 0.43 2.91 -14.97
CA ASP A 254 0.89 3.18 -16.33
C ASP A 254 0.04 2.35 -17.32
N ARG A 255 -0.94 3.01 -17.94
CA ARG A 255 -1.83 2.42 -18.95
C ARG A 255 -1.10 1.98 -20.23
N ARG A 256 0.08 2.53 -20.53
CA ARG A 256 0.84 2.25 -21.77
C ARG A 256 1.74 1.03 -21.60
N GLU A 257 2.52 0.99 -20.53
CA GLU A 257 3.39 -0.13 -20.19
C GLU A 257 2.62 -1.28 -19.51
N LYS A 258 1.29 -1.12 -19.36
CA LYS A 258 0.36 -2.02 -18.65
C LYS A 258 0.91 -2.43 -17.30
N ALA A 259 1.17 -1.42 -16.47
CA ALA A 259 1.95 -1.56 -15.25
C ALA A 259 1.21 -0.92 -14.07
N VAL A 260 1.20 -1.59 -12.92
CA VAL A 260 0.73 -1.02 -11.65
C VAL A 260 1.85 -1.09 -10.61
N MET A 261 2.13 0.05 -9.99
CA MET A 261 3.11 0.18 -8.93
C MET A 261 2.50 -0.23 -7.59
N ILE A 262 3.15 -1.11 -6.84
CA ILE A 262 2.71 -1.57 -5.51
C ILE A 262 3.86 -1.39 -4.52
N PHE A 263 3.61 -0.64 -3.46
CA PHE A 263 4.56 -0.44 -2.35
C PHE A 263 4.93 -1.79 -1.71
N GLN A 264 6.23 -2.02 -1.50
CA GLN A 264 6.75 -3.37 -1.21
C GLN A 264 6.98 -3.70 0.27
N HIS A 265 6.75 -2.75 1.18
CA HIS A 265 6.98 -2.92 2.62
C HIS A 265 5.70 -2.72 3.47
N PRO A 266 4.64 -3.54 3.29
CA PRO A 266 3.45 -3.44 4.14
C PRO A 266 3.75 -3.54 5.64
N SER A 267 4.87 -4.13 6.07
CA SER A 267 5.31 -4.10 7.47
C SER A 267 5.52 -2.69 8.03
N ILE A 268 5.89 -1.73 7.18
CA ILE A 268 6.05 -0.32 7.56
C ILE A 268 4.68 0.36 7.67
N CYS A 269 3.75 0.06 6.77
CA CYS A 269 2.36 0.52 6.89
C CYS A 269 1.74 0.00 8.19
N ALA A 270 1.93 -1.28 8.51
CA ALA A 270 1.52 -1.88 9.78
C ALA A 270 2.10 -1.10 10.99
N LEU A 271 3.41 -0.89 11.01
CA LEU A 271 4.10 -0.14 12.07
C LEU A 271 3.54 1.29 12.25
N MET A 272 3.23 1.98 11.16
CA MET A 272 2.65 3.33 11.18
C MET A 272 1.18 3.34 11.62
N CYS A 273 0.39 2.32 11.26
CA CYS A 273 -1.00 2.19 11.69
C CYS A 273 -1.14 1.77 13.17
N SER A 274 -0.24 0.94 13.68
CA SER A 274 -0.20 0.52 15.09
C SER A 274 0.11 1.65 16.09
N ALA A 275 0.44 2.86 15.61
CA ALA A 275 0.74 4.03 16.44
C ALA A 275 -0.50 4.83 16.91
N GLY A 276 -1.72 4.36 16.62
CA GLY A 276 -2.99 5.08 16.85
C GLY A 276 -3.58 4.95 18.27
N ASP A 277 -3.98 6.10 18.84
CA ASP A 277 -4.85 6.35 20.02
C ASP A 277 -4.37 5.96 21.45
N LYS A 278 -3.21 5.30 21.64
CA LYS A 278 -2.38 5.39 22.89
C LYS A 278 -1.05 4.66 22.76
N GLY A 279 0.03 5.32 23.24
CA GLY A 279 1.34 4.77 23.64
C GLY A 279 1.76 3.41 23.06
N MET A 280 2.68 3.41 22.10
CA MET A 280 3.01 2.27 21.24
C MET A 280 3.86 1.16 21.93
N TYR A 281 3.36 -0.08 21.91
CA TYR A 281 3.95 -1.33 22.46
C TYR A 281 4.61 -2.20 21.34
N LEU A 282 5.53 -3.17 21.64
CA LEU A 282 6.32 -4.03 20.69
C LEU A 282 6.73 -5.46 21.25
N ASP A 283 7.80 -6.13 20.71
CA ASP A 283 8.70 -7.25 21.21
C ASP A 283 8.25 -8.72 21.43
N LYS A 284 8.99 -9.82 21.10
CA LYS A 284 10.26 -10.16 20.38
C LYS A 284 9.99 -11.29 19.33
N ALA A 285 10.81 -11.63 18.32
CA ALA A 285 12.26 -11.50 18.09
C ALA A 285 12.64 -11.51 16.58
N ALA A 286 13.89 -11.15 16.23
CA ALA A 286 14.39 -11.04 14.86
C ALA A 286 14.49 -12.37 14.05
N THR A 287 14.41 -12.30 12.71
CA THR A 287 15.54 -12.67 11.80
C THR A 287 15.27 -12.50 10.28
N ARG A 288 16.34 -12.08 9.56
CA ARG A 288 16.72 -12.36 8.15
C ARG A 288 15.73 -12.09 7.00
N GLY A 289 16.12 -11.17 6.10
CA GLY A 289 15.77 -11.21 4.68
C GLY A 289 15.22 -9.92 4.09
N LEU A 290 16.09 -8.96 3.75
CA LEU A 290 15.70 -7.67 3.13
C LEU A 290 14.98 -7.81 1.77
N ALA A 291 15.07 -8.96 1.10
CA ALA A 291 14.58 -9.15 -0.27
C ALA A 291 13.13 -9.63 -0.41
N ASN A 292 12.44 -9.99 0.68
CA ASN A 292 11.01 -10.34 0.68
C ASN A 292 10.39 -9.83 1.98
N ASP A 293 9.29 -9.07 1.91
CA ASP A 293 8.49 -8.81 3.11
C ASP A 293 7.72 -10.08 3.49
N SER A 294 8.00 -10.62 4.68
CA SER A 294 7.36 -11.82 5.20
C SER A 294 5.88 -11.59 5.51
N LEU A 295 5.48 -10.35 5.78
CA LEU A 295 4.07 -9.97 5.80
C LEU A 295 3.49 -9.96 4.38
N LEU A 296 4.19 -9.40 3.39
CA LEU A 296 3.73 -9.42 2.00
C LEU A 296 3.56 -10.85 1.46
N VAL A 297 4.51 -11.75 1.74
CA VAL A 297 4.41 -13.17 1.38
C VAL A 297 3.22 -13.83 2.08
N ARG A 298 2.98 -13.56 3.37
CA ARG A 298 1.80 -14.04 4.08
C ARG A 298 0.50 -13.52 3.46
N LEU A 299 0.35 -12.21 3.32
CA LEU A 299 -0.82 -11.56 2.70
C LEU A 299 -1.10 -12.03 1.26
N CYS A 300 -0.08 -12.46 0.52
CA CYS A 300 -0.22 -12.91 -0.87
C CYS A 300 -0.33 -14.45 -1.04
N CYS A 301 0.06 -15.25 -0.04
CA CYS A 301 0.17 -16.71 -0.17
C CYS A 301 -0.52 -17.51 0.95
N ALA A 302 -0.95 -16.86 2.03
CA ALA A 302 -1.79 -17.42 3.08
C ALA A 302 -3.20 -16.80 3.04
N ASP A 303 -4.10 -17.30 3.89
CA ASP A 303 -5.41 -16.66 4.08
C ASP A 303 -5.24 -15.39 4.92
N CYS A 304 -5.40 -14.23 4.28
CA CYS A 304 -5.24 -12.94 4.96
C CYS A 304 -6.23 -12.73 6.12
N THR A 305 -7.36 -13.45 6.14
CA THR A 305 -8.32 -13.39 7.27
C THR A 305 -7.81 -14.06 8.55
N GLN A 306 -6.73 -14.83 8.46
CA GLN A 306 -6.07 -15.47 9.62
C GLN A 306 -4.81 -14.73 10.07
N GLU A 307 -4.45 -13.60 9.43
CA GLU A 307 -3.32 -12.79 9.87
C GLU A 307 -3.72 -11.93 11.08
N PRO A 308 -3.15 -12.17 12.27
CA PRO A 308 -3.54 -11.46 13.50
C PRO A 308 -3.26 -9.94 13.42
N LEU A 309 -2.48 -9.52 12.42
CA LEU A 309 -2.22 -8.12 12.14
C LEU A 309 -3.52 -7.31 11.95
N TYR A 310 -4.55 -7.87 11.30
CA TYR A 310 -5.79 -7.12 11.07
C TYR A 310 -6.51 -6.81 12.40
N ASP A 311 -6.52 -7.75 13.34
CA ASP A 311 -7.01 -7.53 14.70
C ASP A 311 -6.10 -6.56 15.48
N GLU A 312 -4.77 -6.74 15.40
CA GLU A 312 -3.75 -5.91 16.08
C GLU A 312 -3.85 -4.42 15.69
N ILE A 313 -4.18 -4.10 14.43
CA ILE A 313 -4.32 -2.71 13.94
C ILE A 313 -5.78 -2.19 13.95
N GLY A 314 -6.74 -2.99 14.45
CA GLY A 314 -8.16 -2.63 14.45
C GLY A 314 -8.73 -2.40 13.03
N ALA A 315 -8.27 -3.17 12.04
CA ALA A 315 -8.73 -3.03 10.67
C ALA A 315 -10.21 -3.41 10.53
N PRO A 316 -11.00 -2.70 9.71
CA PRO A 316 -12.39 -3.05 9.47
C PRO A 316 -12.52 -4.34 8.65
N ASP A 317 -13.61 -5.08 8.88
CA ASP A 317 -13.95 -6.30 8.15
C ASP A 317 -13.87 -6.14 6.63
N VAL A 318 -13.49 -7.24 5.95
CA VAL A 318 -13.42 -7.29 4.49
C VAL A 318 -14.81 -7.18 3.89
N ARG A 319 -15.05 -6.09 3.15
CA ARG A 319 -16.31 -5.79 2.46
C ARG A 319 -16.19 -6.12 0.97
N SER A 320 -17.32 -6.41 0.32
CA SER A 320 -17.38 -6.59 -1.14
C SER A 320 -17.41 -5.26 -1.91
N VAL A 321 -17.80 -4.18 -1.22
CA VAL A 321 -17.98 -2.83 -1.74
C VAL A 321 -17.39 -1.82 -0.75
N TYR A 322 -16.69 -0.82 -1.26
CA TYR A 322 -16.06 0.26 -0.50
C TYR A 322 -16.35 1.63 -1.15
N SER A 323 -16.29 2.69 -0.36
CA SER A 323 -16.23 4.08 -0.85
C SER A 323 -14.77 4.45 -1.11
N ALA A 324 -14.46 4.96 -2.30
CA ALA A 324 -13.11 5.33 -2.68
C ALA A 324 -12.58 6.48 -1.83
N GLN A 325 -13.39 7.52 -1.60
CA GLN A 325 -12.96 8.72 -0.88
C GLN A 325 -13.02 8.54 0.65
N HIS A 326 -14.00 7.78 1.18
CA HIS A 326 -14.14 7.57 2.62
C HIS A 326 -13.21 6.46 3.14
N ASP A 327 -13.19 5.29 2.50
CA ASP A 327 -12.38 4.15 2.98
C ASP A 327 -10.91 4.27 2.54
N PHE A 328 -10.59 5.04 1.49
CA PHE A 328 -9.23 5.18 0.95
C PHE A 328 -8.85 6.64 0.60
N PRO A 329 -8.87 7.60 1.55
CA PRO A 329 -8.80 9.05 1.27
C PRO A 329 -7.57 9.53 0.47
N PHE A 330 -6.46 8.79 0.46
CA PHE A 330 -5.25 9.09 -0.30
C PHE A 330 -5.09 8.31 -1.62
N PHE A 331 -5.81 7.19 -1.77
CA PHE A 331 -5.64 6.25 -2.88
C PHE A 331 -6.93 6.01 -3.70
N GLY A 332 -8.07 6.55 -3.27
CA GLY A 332 -9.38 6.39 -3.89
C GLY A 332 -9.37 6.70 -5.38
N ASP A 333 -8.86 7.87 -5.78
CA ASP A 333 -8.73 8.27 -7.19
C ASP A 333 -7.90 7.26 -8.03
N ARG A 334 -6.86 6.64 -7.43
CA ARG A 334 -6.03 5.63 -8.10
C ARG A 334 -6.75 4.28 -8.22
N LEU A 335 -7.48 3.88 -7.17
CA LEU A 335 -8.32 2.68 -7.17
C LEU A 335 -9.49 2.79 -8.15
N ILE A 336 -10.11 3.98 -8.28
CA ILE A 336 -11.11 4.28 -9.32
C ILE A 336 -10.47 4.12 -10.70
N ALA A 337 -9.31 4.75 -10.96
CA ALA A 337 -8.65 4.67 -12.26
C ALA A 337 -8.22 3.24 -12.65
N LEU A 338 -7.85 2.40 -11.67
CA LEU A 338 -7.59 0.97 -11.85
C LEU A 338 -8.88 0.18 -12.14
N GLN A 339 -9.97 0.46 -11.40
CA GLN A 339 -11.26 -0.18 -11.62
C GLN A 339 -11.84 0.16 -13.00
N GLU A 340 -11.75 1.42 -13.43
CA GLU A 340 -12.12 1.86 -14.78
C GLU A 340 -11.31 1.12 -15.85
N TYR A 341 -9.98 1.07 -15.70
CA TYR A 341 -9.09 0.36 -16.63
C TYR A 341 -9.49 -1.11 -16.76
N VAL A 342 -9.76 -1.79 -15.64
CA VAL A 342 -10.25 -3.17 -15.61
C VAL A 342 -11.61 -3.33 -16.30
N ARG A 343 -12.57 -2.42 -16.04
CA ARG A 343 -13.93 -2.47 -16.62
C ARG A 343 -13.91 -2.30 -18.14
N LEU A 344 -12.93 -1.58 -18.68
CA LEU A 344 -12.73 -1.40 -20.14
C LEU A 344 -12.11 -2.62 -20.83
N ILE A 345 -11.68 -3.65 -20.09
CA ILE A 345 -11.02 -4.84 -20.66
C ILE A 345 -12.03 -6.00 -20.79
N GLU A 346 -12.30 -6.33 -22.05
CA GLU A 346 -13.09 -7.49 -22.44
C GLU A 346 -12.25 -8.79 -22.35
N PRO A 347 -12.83 -9.90 -21.86
CA PRO A 347 -12.13 -11.18 -21.76
C PRO A 347 -11.95 -11.81 -23.15
N MET A 348 -10.74 -11.73 -23.70
CA MET A 348 -10.39 -12.25 -25.04
C MET A 348 -10.35 -13.79 -25.13
N ASP A 349 -10.14 -14.50 -24.01
CA ASP A 349 -10.00 -15.96 -23.96
C ASP A 349 -11.20 -16.64 -23.28
N LEU A 350 -11.59 -17.83 -23.75
CA LEU A 350 -12.60 -18.67 -23.06
C LEU A 350 -12.21 -19.00 -21.62
N ARG A 351 -10.91 -19.15 -21.33
CA ARG A 351 -10.41 -19.32 -19.96
C ARG A 351 -10.61 -18.05 -19.14
N ALA A 352 -10.33 -16.88 -19.70
CA ALA A 352 -10.58 -15.60 -19.04
C ALA A 352 -12.08 -15.42 -18.76
N LEU A 353 -12.94 -15.73 -19.72
CA LEU A 353 -14.41 -15.70 -19.59
C LEU A 353 -14.94 -16.63 -18.48
N TYR A 354 -14.32 -17.80 -18.26
CA TYR A 354 -14.71 -18.70 -17.16
C TYR A 354 -14.35 -18.18 -15.76
N TYR A 355 -13.21 -17.49 -15.64
CA TYR A 355 -12.79 -16.88 -14.37
C TYR A 355 -13.34 -15.46 -14.16
N ASP A 356 -13.91 -14.83 -15.20
CA ASP A 356 -14.55 -13.53 -15.09
C ASP A 356 -15.91 -13.64 -14.37
N ARG A 357 -15.88 -13.36 -13.06
CA ARG A 357 -17.06 -13.32 -12.19
C ARG A 357 -17.57 -11.90 -11.91
N ARG A 358 -17.09 -10.90 -12.66
CA ARG A 358 -17.46 -9.48 -12.44
C ARG A 358 -18.92 -9.20 -12.75
N ASP A 359 -19.50 -9.93 -13.71
CA ASP A 359 -20.93 -9.91 -14.06
C ASP A 359 -21.49 -11.34 -14.01
N LEU A 360 -22.09 -11.70 -12.86
CA LEU A 360 -22.68 -13.02 -12.65
C LEU A 360 -23.85 -13.29 -13.60
N ALA A 361 -24.59 -12.26 -14.03
CA ALA A 361 -25.72 -12.43 -14.94
C ALA A 361 -25.24 -12.81 -16.35
N ARG A 362 -24.21 -12.11 -16.88
CA ARG A 362 -23.56 -12.51 -18.15
C ARG A 362 -22.95 -13.90 -18.06
N PHE A 363 -22.24 -14.21 -16.98
CA PHE A 363 -21.68 -15.54 -16.76
C PHE A 363 -22.76 -16.63 -16.83
N MET A 364 -23.84 -16.48 -16.05
CA MET A 364 -24.92 -17.47 -16.02
C MET A 364 -25.66 -17.55 -17.38
N SER A 365 -25.82 -16.44 -18.09
CA SER A 365 -26.40 -16.43 -19.44
C SER A 365 -25.59 -17.27 -20.43
N VAL A 366 -24.26 -17.07 -20.49
CA VAL A 366 -23.35 -17.84 -21.36
C VAL A 366 -23.43 -19.34 -21.05
N TRP A 367 -23.35 -19.72 -19.77
CA TRP A 367 -23.43 -21.13 -19.37
C TRP A 367 -24.81 -21.74 -19.63
N THR A 368 -25.88 -20.97 -19.47
CA THR A 368 -27.25 -21.38 -19.82
C THR A 368 -27.35 -21.70 -21.32
N THR A 369 -26.85 -20.82 -22.19
CA THR A 369 -26.84 -21.06 -23.65
C THR A 369 -26.02 -22.29 -24.03
N ILE A 370 -24.85 -22.50 -23.40
CA ILE A 370 -24.00 -23.68 -23.65
C ILE A 370 -24.73 -24.97 -23.24
N VAL A 371 -25.33 -25.02 -22.05
CA VAL A 371 -26.03 -26.21 -21.54
C VAL A 371 -27.26 -26.52 -22.39
N PHE A 372 -28.12 -25.55 -22.68
CA PHE A 372 -29.28 -25.79 -23.54
C PHE A 372 -28.87 -26.19 -24.96
N GLY A 373 -27.86 -25.54 -25.55
CA GLY A 373 -27.33 -25.91 -26.87
C GLY A 373 -26.79 -27.34 -26.92
N ALA A 374 -26.06 -27.78 -25.88
CA ALA A 374 -25.57 -29.15 -25.77
C ALA A 374 -26.71 -30.17 -25.63
N ILE A 375 -27.75 -29.87 -24.84
CA ILE A 375 -28.94 -30.71 -24.71
C ILE A 375 -29.69 -30.81 -26.05
N THR A 376 -29.90 -29.70 -26.76
CA THR A 376 -30.55 -29.69 -28.08
C THR A 376 -29.76 -30.52 -29.09
N LEU A 377 -28.43 -30.40 -29.11
CA LEU A 377 -27.57 -31.18 -30.01
C LEU A 377 -27.64 -32.69 -29.69
N LEU A 378 -27.64 -33.07 -28.41
CA LEU A 378 -27.76 -34.46 -27.97
C LEU A 378 -29.13 -35.06 -28.34
N LEU A 379 -30.22 -34.31 -28.15
CA LEU A 379 -31.56 -34.75 -28.54
C LEU A 379 -31.68 -34.89 -30.07
N ALA A 380 -31.07 -33.98 -30.83
CA ALA A 380 -31.03 -34.07 -32.29
C ALA A 380 -30.26 -35.30 -32.79
N THR A 381 -29.09 -35.61 -32.21
CA THR A 381 -28.33 -36.81 -32.60
C THR A 381 -29.08 -38.09 -32.24
N LEU A 382 -29.71 -38.16 -31.05
CA LEU A 382 -30.57 -39.28 -30.66
C LEU A 382 -31.74 -39.47 -31.64
N GLY A 383 -32.39 -38.39 -32.07
CA GLY A 383 -33.46 -38.42 -33.07
C GLY A 383 -32.99 -39.00 -34.42
N VAL A 384 -31.80 -38.62 -34.88
CA VAL A 384 -31.19 -39.17 -36.11
C VAL A 384 -30.90 -40.67 -35.96
N PHE A 385 -30.36 -41.12 -34.82
CA PHE A 385 -30.12 -42.54 -34.57
C PHE A 385 -31.41 -43.36 -34.53
N LEU A 386 -32.48 -42.84 -33.90
CA LEU A 386 -33.79 -43.50 -33.85
C LEU A 386 -34.40 -43.62 -35.27
N ALA A 387 -34.35 -42.56 -36.07
CA ALA A 387 -34.83 -42.58 -37.45
C ALA A 387 -34.03 -43.58 -38.32
N ALA A 388 -32.71 -43.60 -38.21
CA ALA A 388 -31.86 -44.58 -38.90
C ALA A 388 -32.19 -46.03 -38.49
N GLY A 389 -32.44 -46.26 -37.20
CA GLY A 389 -32.88 -47.57 -36.68
C GLY A 389 -34.21 -48.03 -37.27
N GLN A 390 -35.20 -47.14 -37.36
CA GLN A 390 -36.50 -47.43 -37.97
C GLN A 390 -36.40 -47.78 -39.47
N ILE A 391 -35.56 -47.06 -40.22
CA ILE A 391 -35.28 -47.39 -41.63
C ILE A 391 -34.64 -48.78 -41.71
N GLY A 392 -33.65 -49.07 -40.87
CA GLY A 392 -32.97 -50.37 -40.82
C GLY A 392 -33.89 -51.55 -40.52
N THR A 393 -34.89 -51.40 -39.64
CA THR A 393 -35.86 -52.47 -39.36
C THR A 393 -36.88 -52.65 -40.48
N THR A 394 -37.20 -51.59 -41.22
CA THR A 394 -38.14 -51.63 -42.35
C THR A 394 -37.55 -52.31 -43.59
N PHE A 395 -36.23 -52.20 -43.80
CA PHE A 395 -35.54 -52.77 -44.95
C PHE A 395 -35.11 -54.24 -44.80
N LYS A 396 -35.65 -54.97 -43.83
CA LYS A 396 -35.36 -56.40 -43.66
C LYS A 396 -35.98 -57.18 -44.85
N PRO A 397 -35.19 -57.75 -45.77
CA PRO A 397 -35.76 -58.51 -46.88
C PRO A 397 -36.27 -59.86 -46.37
N ASP A 398 -37.42 -60.28 -46.89
CA ASP A 398 -38.04 -61.60 -46.63
C ASP A 398 -37.22 -62.75 -47.24
#